data_AF-A0A7V8YC50-F1
#
_entry.id   AF-A0A7V8YC50-F1
#
_cell.length_a   1.000
_cell.length_b   1.000
_cell.length_c   1.000
_cell.angle_alpha   90.00
_cell.angle_beta   90.00
_cell.angle_gamma   90.00
#
_symmetry.space_group_name_H-M   'P 1'
#
loop_
_entity.id
_entity.type
_entity.pdbx_description
1 polymer ?
#
loop_
_entity_poly.entity_id
_entity_poly.type
_entity_poly.pdbx_seq_one_letter_code
_entity_poly.pdbx_strand_id
1 'polypeptide(L)'
;MRRRDLLGAGGLAAAGGLLAGRAHGSQPRKLITVAIYGGWDVSLALDPKLGVAGFDGPELDEDPEDPDDREDLATFAGIPLAVNPVKRPSVTAFFEQWASHAVVVNGVSMAAISHQSSVRRMLTGSGTGDLPDLGAVLGAELSGLGAVGYVDLANQSQLAGLVDPGQPSWAASAARLGERDQMRTLIEPGYDPVAPEGHAPYP
;
A
#
# COMPACT_ATOMS: atom_id res chain seq x y z
N MET A 1 -37.73 13.56 27.27
CA MET A 1 -36.59 13.65 26.32
C MET A 1 -36.97 12.89 25.07
N ARG A 2 -36.96 13.52 23.90
CA ARG A 2 -37.46 12.92 22.66
C ARG A 2 -36.28 12.27 21.92
N ARG A 3 -36.50 11.16 21.21
CA ARG A 3 -35.49 10.45 20.39
C ARG A 3 -34.73 11.36 19.40
N ARG A 4 -35.29 12.52 19.08
CA ARG A 4 -34.71 13.53 18.18
C ARG A 4 -33.56 14.31 18.83
N ASP A 5 -33.53 14.39 20.16
CA ASP A 5 -32.53 15.15 20.92
C ASP A 5 -31.19 14.37 20.99
N LEU A 6 -31.22 13.04 20.90
CA LEU A 6 -30.04 12.16 20.88
C LEU A 6 -29.29 12.17 19.54
N LEU A 7 -30.00 12.38 18.42
CA LEU A 7 -29.38 12.47 17.09
C LEU A 7 -28.64 13.80 16.84
N GLY A 8 -29.02 14.86 17.56
CA GLY A 8 -28.33 16.16 17.49
C GLY A 8 -26.98 16.17 18.22
N ALA A 9 -26.82 15.38 19.27
CA ALA A 9 -25.59 15.34 20.07
C ALA A 9 -24.50 14.42 19.47
N GLY A 10 -24.87 13.36 18.75
CA GLY A 10 -23.91 12.42 18.14
C GLY A 10 -23.20 12.96 16.90
N GLY A 11 -23.83 13.86 16.14
CA GLY A 11 -23.26 14.40 14.89
C GLY A 11 -22.05 15.34 15.11
N LEU A 12 -21.98 16.02 16.26
CA LEU A 12 -20.89 16.94 16.58
C LEU A 12 -19.61 16.23 17.03
N ALA A 13 -19.72 15.04 17.63
CA ALA A 13 -18.55 14.23 18.00
C ALA A 13 -17.88 13.59 16.77
N ALA A 14 -18.67 13.16 15.78
CA ALA A 14 -18.13 12.60 14.53
C ALA A 14 -17.42 13.65 13.65
N ALA A 15 -17.85 14.91 13.70
CA ALA A 15 -17.18 16.01 12.99
C ALA A 15 -15.84 16.41 13.63
N GLY A 16 -15.69 16.25 14.95
CA GLY A 16 -14.44 16.57 15.66
C GLY A 16 -13.27 15.65 15.29
N GLY A 17 -13.54 14.37 14.98
CA GLY A 17 -12.52 13.42 14.51
C GLY A 17 -12.05 13.67 13.08
N LEU A 18 -12.88 14.31 12.24
CA LEU A 18 -12.53 14.70 10.86
C LEU A 18 -11.69 15.98 10.79
N LEU A 19 -11.47 16.65 11.91
CA LEU A 19 -10.54 17.79 12.05
C LEU A 19 -9.13 17.35 12.48
N ALA A 20 -8.82 16.05 12.36
CA ALA A 20 -7.45 15.56 12.44
C ALA A 20 -6.57 16.41 11.50
N GLY A 21 -5.49 16.96 12.07
CA GLY A 21 -4.78 18.12 11.58
C GLY A 21 -4.48 18.09 10.08
N ARG A 22 -4.74 19.22 9.41
CA ARG A 22 -4.17 19.46 8.08
C ARG A 22 -2.65 19.35 8.21
N ALA A 23 -2.08 18.33 7.57
CA ALA A 23 -0.63 18.19 7.48
C ALA A 23 -0.07 19.39 6.71
N HIS A 24 0.35 20.44 7.42
CA HIS A 24 1.05 21.57 6.85
C HIS A 24 2.51 21.20 6.63
N GLY A 25 2.94 21.18 5.38
CA GLY A 25 4.34 21.15 5.01
C GLY A 25 4.49 21.99 3.77
N SER A 26 5.17 23.13 3.90
CA SER A 26 5.49 24.08 2.83
C SER A 26 6.65 23.63 1.94
N GLN A 27 7.18 22.43 2.19
CA GLN A 27 8.28 21.82 1.45
C GLN A 27 7.73 20.95 0.32
N PRO A 28 8.45 20.86 -0.83
CA PRO A 28 8.12 19.90 -1.88
C PRO A 28 8.04 18.49 -1.29
N ARG A 29 6.90 17.81 -1.50
CA ARG A 29 6.70 16.43 -1.04
C ARG A 29 7.00 15.47 -2.18
N LYS A 30 7.59 14.33 -1.83
CA LYS A 30 7.79 13.21 -2.74
C LYS A 30 6.85 12.09 -2.33
N LEU A 31 6.22 11.43 -3.31
CA LEU A 31 5.54 10.17 -3.07
C LEU A 31 6.57 9.04 -3.24
N ILE A 32 6.58 8.12 -2.28
CA ILE A 32 7.29 6.84 -2.39
C ILE A 32 6.22 5.75 -2.32
N THR A 33 6.09 4.98 -3.39
CA THR A 33 5.21 3.82 -3.44
C THR A 33 6.05 2.57 -3.28
N VAL A 34 5.71 1.75 -2.29
CA VAL A 34 6.35 0.45 -2.07
C VAL A 34 5.33 -0.64 -2.39
N ALA A 35 5.56 -1.38 -3.46
CA ALA A 35 4.76 -2.54 -3.81
C ALA A 35 5.48 -3.80 -3.27
N ILE A 36 4.86 -4.47 -2.30
CA ILE A 36 5.41 -5.67 -1.69
C ILE A 36 4.73 -6.88 -2.34
N TYR A 37 5.51 -7.74 -2.99
CA TYR A 37 5.03 -8.96 -3.64
C TYR A 37 5.24 -10.18 -2.75
N GLY A 38 4.29 -11.10 -2.80
CA GLY A 38 4.33 -12.37 -2.08
C GLY A 38 2.96 -12.74 -1.54
N GLY A 39 2.86 -13.94 -0.95
CA GLY A 39 1.69 -14.38 -0.19
C GLY A 39 1.65 -13.72 1.18
N TRP A 40 1.47 -12.40 1.22
CA TRP A 40 1.27 -11.66 2.46
C TRP A 40 -0.19 -11.79 2.85
N ASP A 41 -0.45 -12.56 3.90
CA ASP A 41 -1.77 -12.61 4.49
C ASP A 41 -1.95 -11.41 5.44
N VAL A 42 -2.55 -10.35 4.92
CA VAL A 42 -2.82 -9.13 5.69
C VAL A 42 -3.74 -9.37 6.88
N SER A 43 -4.53 -10.46 6.87
CA SER A 43 -5.37 -10.83 8.01
C SER A 43 -4.55 -11.33 9.20
N LEU A 44 -3.30 -11.73 8.98
CA LEU A 44 -2.37 -12.07 10.05
C LEU A 44 -1.84 -10.85 10.77
N ALA A 45 -1.97 -9.61 10.27
CA ALA A 45 -1.41 -8.44 10.97
C ALA A 45 -2.28 -7.18 10.86
N LEU A 46 -2.54 -6.72 9.64
CA LEU A 46 -3.11 -5.40 9.34
C LEU A 46 -4.64 -5.37 9.33
N ASP A 47 -5.30 -6.51 9.09
CA ASP A 47 -6.75 -6.68 9.18
C ASP A 47 -7.09 -7.85 10.11
N PRO A 48 -6.73 -7.75 11.40
CA PRO A 48 -6.74 -8.90 12.27
C PRO A 48 -8.16 -9.45 12.46
N LYS A 49 -8.33 -10.75 12.19
CA LYS A 49 -9.60 -11.48 12.36
C LYS A 49 -9.62 -12.37 13.61
N LEU A 50 -8.80 -12.06 14.62
CA LEU A 50 -8.72 -12.85 15.85
C LEU A 50 -10.09 -13.05 16.48
N GLY A 51 -10.47 -14.30 16.70
CA GLY A 51 -11.71 -14.67 17.38
C GLY A 51 -12.98 -14.33 16.60
N VAL A 52 -12.88 -13.95 15.32
CA VAL A 52 -14.06 -13.69 14.49
C VAL A 52 -14.63 -15.00 13.98
N ALA A 53 -15.80 -15.38 14.50
CA ALA A 53 -16.46 -16.63 14.13
C ALA A 53 -16.66 -16.76 12.60
N GLY A 54 -16.28 -17.93 12.06
CA GLY A 54 -16.39 -18.22 10.63
C GLY A 54 -15.20 -17.76 9.78
N PHE A 55 -14.15 -17.22 10.42
CA PHE A 55 -12.88 -16.88 9.78
C PHE A 55 -11.75 -17.58 10.50
N ASP A 56 -10.82 -18.09 9.71
CA ASP A 56 -9.54 -18.60 10.18
C ASP A 56 -8.61 -17.40 10.39
N GLY A 57 -8.27 -17.11 11.63
CA GLY A 57 -7.37 -16.02 12.01
C GLY A 57 -5.94 -16.49 12.27
N PRO A 58 -5.01 -15.57 12.60
CA PRO A 58 -3.62 -15.90 12.88
C PRO A 58 -3.44 -16.88 14.05
N GLU A 59 -4.43 -17.00 14.94
CA GLU A 59 -4.42 -17.95 16.07
C GLU A 59 -4.29 -19.41 15.64
N LEU A 60 -4.60 -19.76 14.38
CA LEU A 60 -4.44 -21.13 13.89
C LEU A 60 -2.98 -21.59 13.81
N ASP A 61 -2.07 -20.64 13.65
CA ASP A 61 -0.65 -20.95 13.50
C ASP A 61 0.09 -20.95 14.85
N GLU A 62 -0.59 -20.64 15.98
CA GLU A 62 0.00 -20.66 17.33
C GLU A 62 0.55 -22.04 17.71
N ASP A 63 1.79 -22.06 18.21
CA ASP A 63 2.36 -23.25 18.82
C ASP A 63 1.83 -23.39 20.26
N PRO A 64 1.01 -24.42 20.57
CA PRO A 64 0.50 -24.61 21.92
C PRO A 64 1.60 -24.91 22.95
N GLU A 65 2.78 -25.38 22.52
CA GLU A 65 3.91 -25.69 23.38
C GLU A 65 4.75 -24.45 23.74
N ASP A 66 4.66 -23.36 22.96
CA ASP A 66 5.31 -22.09 23.23
C ASP A 66 4.33 -21.10 23.89
N PRO A 67 4.51 -20.74 25.18
CA PRO A 67 3.63 -19.80 25.86
C PRO A 67 3.76 -18.35 25.34
N ASP A 68 4.86 -18.01 24.66
CA ASP A 68 5.10 -16.68 24.12
C ASP A 68 4.59 -16.53 22.67
N ASP A 69 4.30 -17.65 22.00
CA ASP A 69 3.68 -17.69 20.69
C ASP A 69 2.16 -17.55 20.78
N ARG A 70 1.71 -16.38 21.23
CA ARG A 70 0.29 -16.03 21.35
C ARG A 70 -0.02 -14.78 20.55
N GLU A 71 -1.05 -14.90 19.73
CA GLU A 71 -1.62 -13.81 18.96
C GLU A 71 -2.50 -12.95 19.86
N ASP A 72 -2.27 -11.65 19.82
CA ASP A 72 -3.07 -10.68 20.57
C ASP A 72 -3.41 -9.47 19.70
N LEU A 73 -4.37 -8.67 20.15
CA LEU A 73 -4.74 -7.42 19.54
C LEU A 73 -4.12 -6.25 20.30
N ALA A 74 -3.33 -5.45 19.60
CA ALA A 74 -2.88 -4.16 20.10
C ALA A 74 -3.44 -3.02 19.25
N THR A 75 -3.57 -1.85 19.86
CA THR A 75 -4.01 -0.63 19.17
C THR A 75 -2.92 0.43 19.26
N PHE A 76 -2.42 0.89 18.12
CA PHE A 76 -1.42 1.95 18.03
C PHE A 76 -2.00 3.14 17.29
N ALA A 77 -2.06 4.31 17.92
CA ALA A 77 -2.69 5.51 17.36
C ALA A 77 -4.10 5.28 16.77
N GLY A 78 -4.88 4.36 17.36
CA GLY A 78 -6.23 4.00 16.89
C GLY A 78 -6.26 2.95 15.77
N ILE A 79 -5.12 2.39 15.38
CA ILE A 79 -5.01 1.32 14.38
C ILE A 79 -4.98 -0.04 15.10
N PRO A 80 -6.01 -0.90 14.94
CA PRO A 80 -6.00 -2.24 15.50
C PRO A 80 -5.10 -3.16 14.65
N LEU A 81 -4.21 -3.89 15.30
CA LEU A 81 -3.26 -4.81 14.68
C LEU A 81 -3.17 -6.11 15.47
N ALA A 82 -2.95 -7.22 14.77
CA ALA A 82 -2.49 -8.43 15.42
C ALA A 82 -1.00 -8.31 15.74
N VAL A 83 -0.64 -8.64 16.97
CA VAL A 83 0.73 -8.63 17.49
C VAL A 83 1.06 -9.98 18.10
N ASN A 84 2.32 -10.38 17.93
CA ASN A 84 2.88 -11.57 18.56
C ASN A 84 4.39 -11.32 18.73
N PRO A 85 4.92 -11.41 19.96
CA PRO A 85 6.30 -11.05 20.25
C PRO A 85 7.32 -11.98 19.59
N VAL A 86 6.93 -13.23 19.31
CA VAL A 86 7.79 -14.25 18.69
C VAL A 86 7.74 -14.15 17.15
N LYS A 87 6.53 -14.11 16.58
CA LYS A 87 6.34 -14.20 15.12
C LYS A 87 6.44 -12.88 14.37
N ARG A 88 6.01 -11.77 14.99
CA ARG A 88 5.94 -10.46 14.32
C ARG A 88 6.39 -9.28 15.18
N PRO A 89 7.55 -9.39 15.86
CA PRO A 89 8.08 -8.27 16.66
C PRO A 89 8.30 -6.99 15.83
N SER A 90 8.54 -7.13 14.53
CA SER A 90 8.71 -6.00 13.60
C SER A 90 7.42 -5.19 13.39
N VAL A 91 6.24 -5.80 13.45
CA VAL A 91 4.96 -5.08 13.35
C VAL A 91 4.79 -4.18 14.57
N THR A 92 4.97 -4.74 15.77
CA THR A 92 4.93 -3.99 17.03
C THR A 92 5.93 -2.84 17.02
N ALA A 93 7.21 -3.12 16.73
CA ALA A 93 8.26 -2.10 16.73
C ALA A 93 7.99 -0.97 15.72
N PHE A 94 7.48 -1.29 14.53
CA PHE A 94 7.15 -0.28 13.52
C PHE A 94 6.01 0.63 14.00
N PHE A 95 4.91 0.06 14.49
CA PHE A 95 3.73 0.85 14.87
C PHE A 95 3.91 1.57 16.21
N GLU A 96 4.71 1.06 17.13
CA GLU A 96 5.14 1.83 18.31
C GLU A 96 5.84 3.13 17.91
N GLN A 97 6.66 3.10 16.86
CA GLN A 97 7.42 4.25 16.41
C GLN A 97 6.63 5.17 15.47
N TRP A 98 5.81 4.61 14.58
CA TRP A 98 5.27 5.34 13.42
C TRP A 98 3.74 5.38 13.31
N ALA A 99 2.99 4.76 14.22
CA ALA A 99 1.53 4.67 14.06
C ALA A 99 0.83 6.04 13.96
N SER A 100 1.33 7.07 14.63
CA SER A 100 0.80 8.44 14.54
C SER A 100 0.95 9.09 13.15
N HIS A 101 1.77 8.50 12.29
CA HIS A 101 2.02 8.92 10.91
C HIS A 101 1.51 7.90 9.89
N ALA A 102 0.85 6.83 10.35
CA ALA A 102 0.38 5.74 9.50
C ALA A 102 -1.14 5.76 9.38
N VAL A 103 -1.62 5.12 8.31
CA VAL A 103 -3.02 4.76 8.15
C VAL A 103 -3.07 3.36 7.55
N VAL A 104 -3.98 2.54 8.06
CA VAL A 104 -4.28 1.22 7.50
C VAL A 104 -5.66 1.29 6.87
N VAL A 105 -5.75 0.87 5.61
CA VAL A 105 -6.99 0.89 4.83
C VAL A 105 -7.38 -0.55 4.53
N ASN A 106 -8.36 -1.06 5.28
CA ASN A 106 -8.90 -2.41 5.10
C ASN A 106 -10.17 -2.40 4.25
N GLY A 107 -10.53 -3.57 3.69
CA GLY A 107 -11.78 -3.73 2.94
C GLY A 107 -11.75 -3.19 1.51
N VAL A 108 -10.57 -3.04 0.91
CA VAL A 108 -10.47 -2.65 -0.50
C VAL A 108 -10.88 -3.82 -1.39
N SER A 109 -12.01 -3.68 -2.08
CA SER A 109 -12.50 -4.74 -2.98
C SER A 109 -11.65 -4.81 -4.24
N MET A 110 -10.96 -5.93 -4.41
CA MET A 110 -10.09 -6.14 -5.56
C MET A 110 -10.85 -6.57 -6.82
N ALA A 111 -12.02 -7.20 -6.70
CA ALA A 111 -12.81 -7.74 -7.82
C ALA A 111 -11.91 -8.34 -8.93
N ALA A 112 -10.92 -9.14 -8.52
CA ALA A 112 -9.79 -9.58 -9.32
C ALA A 112 -9.65 -11.10 -9.21
N ILE A 113 -9.35 -11.74 -10.33
CA ILE A 113 -9.17 -13.20 -10.44
C ILE A 113 -7.69 -13.58 -10.55
N SER A 114 -6.79 -12.60 -10.56
CA SER A 114 -5.34 -12.80 -10.65
C SER A 114 -4.57 -11.74 -9.86
N HIS A 115 -3.41 -12.12 -9.35
CA HIS A 115 -2.51 -11.19 -8.65
C HIS A 115 -2.19 -9.94 -9.47
N GLN A 116 -1.95 -10.11 -10.78
CA GLN A 116 -1.64 -9.00 -11.68
C GLN A 116 -2.80 -8.00 -11.79
N SER A 117 -4.04 -8.49 -11.88
CA SER A 117 -5.22 -7.62 -11.91
C SER A 117 -5.46 -6.89 -10.59
N SER A 118 -5.15 -7.52 -9.44
CA SER A 118 -5.22 -6.88 -8.13
C SER A 118 -4.19 -5.75 -7.98
N VAL A 119 -2.93 -6.01 -8.33
CA VAL A 119 -1.87 -4.99 -8.33
C VAL A 119 -2.27 -3.80 -9.18
N ARG A 120 -2.70 -4.07 -10.42
CA ARG A 120 -3.13 -3.02 -11.33
C ARG A 120 -4.26 -2.19 -10.74
N ARG A 121 -5.29 -2.83 -10.18
CA ARG A 121 -6.40 -2.11 -9.55
C ARG A 121 -5.97 -1.29 -8.33
N MET A 122 -5.04 -1.78 -7.51
CA MET A 122 -4.50 -0.98 -6.40
C MET A 122 -3.76 0.26 -6.89
N LEU A 123 -3.04 0.15 -8.00
CA LEU A 123 -2.23 1.24 -8.52
C LEU A 123 -3.05 2.26 -9.33
N THR A 124 -4.07 1.80 -10.08
CA THR A 124 -4.80 2.61 -11.08
C THR A 124 -6.28 2.82 -10.76
N GLY A 125 -6.83 2.10 -9.78
CA GLY A 125 -8.27 2.03 -9.52
C GLY A 125 -9.06 1.14 -10.50
N SER A 126 -8.43 0.58 -11.53
CA SER A 126 -9.07 -0.26 -12.55
C SER A 126 -8.36 -1.59 -12.76
N GLY A 127 -9.12 -2.63 -13.12
CA GLY A 127 -8.56 -3.90 -13.60
C GLY A 127 -8.07 -3.81 -15.05
N THR A 128 -8.46 -2.78 -15.79
CA THR A 128 -8.03 -2.55 -17.18
C THR A 128 -6.66 -1.88 -17.21
N GLY A 129 -5.81 -2.24 -18.18
CA GLY A 129 -4.45 -1.71 -18.34
C GLY A 129 -4.38 -0.29 -18.91
N ASP A 130 -5.52 0.39 -19.00
CA ASP A 130 -5.67 1.61 -19.79
C ASP A 130 -5.56 2.88 -18.94
N LEU A 131 -5.54 2.74 -17.61
CA LEU A 131 -5.42 3.87 -16.68
C LEU A 131 -4.03 3.95 -16.07
N PRO A 132 -3.49 5.16 -15.87
CA PRO A 132 -2.20 5.34 -15.23
C PRO A 132 -2.28 4.94 -13.76
N ASP A 133 -1.13 4.65 -13.16
CA ASP A 133 -1.02 4.53 -11.72
C ASP A 133 -0.92 5.91 -11.03
N LEU A 134 -1.13 5.90 -9.72
CA LEU A 134 -1.04 7.08 -8.87
C LEU A 134 0.32 7.81 -8.99
N GLY A 135 1.41 7.08 -9.16
CA GLY A 135 2.76 7.63 -9.31
C GLY A 135 2.91 8.42 -10.61
N ALA A 136 2.41 7.88 -11.71
CA ALA A 136 2.40 8.52 -13.02
C ALA A 136 1.52 9.79 -13.01
N VAL A 137 0.32 9.72 -12.42
CA VAL A 137 -0.57 10.88 -12.28
C VAL A 137 0.10 11.97 -11.46
N LEU A 138 0.57 11.66 -10.25
CA LEU A 138 1.18 12.67 -9.38
C LEU A 138 2.50 13.20 -9.93
N GLY A 139 3.30 12.34 -10.58
CA GLY A 139 4.52 12.75 -11.25
C GLY A 139 4.24 13.83 -12.28
N ALA A 140 3.30 13.57 -13.20
CA ALA A 140 2.93 14.53 -14.24
C ALA A 140 2.34 15.83 -13.69
N GLU A 141 1.44 15.74 -12.71
CA GLU A 141 0.76 16.90 -12.12
C GLU A 141 1.71 17.78 -11.29
N LEU A 142 2.69 17.18 -10.60
CA LEU A 142 3.53 17.89 -9.63
C LEU A 142 4.92 18.28 -10.17
N SER A 143 5.46 17.59 -11.19
CA SER A 143 6.81 17.91 -11.72
C SER A 143 6.82 19.02 -12.76
N GLY A 144 5.68 19.29 -13.38
CA GLY A 144 5.62 20.06 -14.62
C GLY A 144 6.36 19.36 -15.77
N LEU A 145 6.31 19.95 -16.96
CA LEU A 145 6.81 19.35 -18.21
C LEU A 145 8.35 19.26 -18.34
N GLY A 146 9.12 19.71 -17.35
CA GLY A 146 10.57 19.91 -17.46
C GLY A 146 11.46 18.83 -16.83
N ALA A 147 10.92 17.93 -15.99
CA ALA A 147 11.68 16.90 -15.30
C ALA A 147 10.97 15.55 -15.34
N VAL A 148 11.73 14.47 -15.17
CA VAL A 148 11.15 13.14 -14.89
C VAL A 148 10.44 13.22 -13.54
N GLY A 149 9.10 13.25 -13.58
CA GLY A 149 8.23 13.39 -12.41
C GLY A 149 7.98 12.08 -11.67
N TYR A 150 8.16 10.94 -12.33
CA TYR A 150 8.00 9.62 -11.73
C TYR A 150 9.12 8.67 -12.17
N VAL A 151 9.71 7.96 -11.20
CA VAL A 151 10.74 6.95 -11.45
C VAL A 151 10.25 5.62 -10.89
N ASP A 152 10.07 4.64 -11.76
CA ASP A 152 9.71 3.28 -11.40
C ASP A 152 10.96 2.41 -11.27
N LEU A 153 11.18 1.92 -10.05
CA LEU A 153 12.30 1.08 -9.68
C LEU A 153 11.93 -0.41 -9.54
N ALA A 154 10.65 -0.76 -9.71
CA ALA A 154 10.13 -2.12 -9.50
C ALA A 154 9.53 -2.74 -10.78
N ASN A 155 9.49 -1.97 -11.88
CA ASN A 155 8.84 -2.36 -13.13
C ASN A 155 7.36 -2.73 -12.96
N GLN A 156 6.67 -2.01 -12.08
CA GLN A 156 5.24 -2.21 -11.81
C GLN A 156 4.38 -1.05 -12.29
N SER A 157 5.01 0.02 -12.78
CA SER A 157 4.29 1.21 -13.19
C SER A 157 3.31 0.91 -14.32
N GLN A 158 2.10 1.44 -14.19
CA GLN A 158 1.12 1.51 -15.26
C GLN A 158 1.15 2.96 -15.76
N LEU A 159 1.82 3.23 -16.87
CA LEU A 159 1.95 4.60 -17.38
C LEU A 159 0.76 5.02 -18.26
N ALA A 160 -0.07 4.04 -18.67
CA ALA A 160 -1.17 4.10 -19.62
C ALA A 160 -0.86 4.76 -20.98
N GLY A 161 -1.42 4.16 -22.04
CA GLY A 161 -1.36 4.69 -23.41
C GLY A 161 -2.58 5.51 -23.82
N LEU A 162 -3.64 5.57 -23.00
CA LEU A 162 -4.89 6.25 -23.34
C LEU A 162 -4.87 7.69 -22.83
N VAL A 163 -4.33 8.53 -23.70
CA VAL A 163 -4.54 9.97 -23.75
C VAL A 163 -6.03 10.21 -23.96
N ASP A 164 -6.72 10.82 -22.99
CA ASP A 164 -7.92 11.60 -23.30
C ASP A 164 -7.52 12.60 -24.41
N PRO A 165 -8.16 12.62 -25.59
CA PRO A 165 -7.71 13.43 -26.72
C PRO A 165 -7.51 14.90 -26.32
N GLY A 166 -6.25 15.31 -26.12
CA GLY A 166 -5.90 16.66 -25.64
C GLY A 166 -5.11 16.72 -24.33
N GLN A 167 -4.96 15.63 -23.59
CA GLN A 167 -4.09 15.56 -22.40
C GLN A 167 -2.67 15.09 -22.77
N PRO A 168 -1.60 15.68 -22.20
CA PRO A 168 -0.26 15.18 -22.41
C PRO A 168 -0.15 13.75 -21.85
N SER A 169 0.54 12.86 -22.58
CA SER A 169 0.78 11.50 -22.10
C SER A 169 1.59 11.54 -20.81
N TRP A 170 1.02 10.99 -19.73
CA TRP A 170 1.70 10.84 -18.43
C TRP A 170 2.99 10.00 -18.52
N ALA A 171 3.13 9.18 -19.57
CA ALA A 171 4.35 8.44 -19.85
C ALA A 171 5.55 9.36 -20.18
N ALA A 172 5.32 10.56 -20.72
CA ALA A 172 6.41 11.49 -21.07
C ALA A 172 7.17 12.01 -19.84
N SER A 173 6.54 11.97 -18.66
CA SER A 173 7.14 12.37 -17.38
C SER A 173 7.65 11.21 -16.53
N ALA A 174 7.70 9.97 -17.07
CA ALA A 174 8.08 8.79 -16.31
C ALA A 174 9.33 8.10 -16.85
N ALA A 175 10.15 7.54 -15.95
CA ALA A 175 11.30 6.70 -16.28
C ALA A 175 11.21 5.36 -15.57
N ARG A 176 11.50 4.26 -16.28
CA ARG A 176 11.62 2.92 -15.69
C ARG A 176 13.08 2.51 -15.61
N LEU A 177 13.54 2.17 -14.41
CA LEU A 177 14.93 1.78 -14.12
C LEU A 177 15.02 0.43 -13.35
N GLY A 178 13.89 -0.24 -13.15
CA GLY A 178 13.78 -1.45 -12.33
C GLY A 178 13.63 -2.77 -13.08
N GLU A 179 13.53 -2.76 -14.42
CA GLU A 179 13.08 -3.94 -15.18
C GLU A 179 14.04 -5.13 -15.11
N ARG A 180 15.32 -4.89 -14.80
CA ARG A 180 16.37 -5.93 -14.73
C ARG A 180 17.38 -5.68 -13.63
N ASP A 181 16.92 -5.20 -12.48
CA ASP A 181 17.82 -4.81 -11.37
C ASP A 181 18.90 -3.81 -11.82
N GLN A 182 18.60 -2.97 -12.82
CA GLN A 182 19.58 -2.05 -13.42
C GLN A 182 20.16 -1.10 -12.37
N MET A 183 19.34 -0.67 -11.40
CA MET A 183 19.81 0.10 -10.25
C MET A 183 20.76 -0.68 -9.34
N ARG A 184 20.58 -2.00 -9.20
CA ARG A 184 21.47 -2.84 -8.38
C ARG A 184 22.88 -2.88 -8.95
N THR A 185 23.02 -2.88 -10.29
CA THR A 185 24.32 -2.76 -10.97
C THR A 185 25.08 -1.47 -10.59
N LEU A 186 24.36 -0.42 -10.19
CA LEU A 186 24.94 0.87 -9.80
C LEU A 186 25.30 0.93 -8.32
N ILE A 187 24.63 0.15 -7.47
CA ILE A 187 24.75 0.20 -6.02
C ILE A 187 25.67 -0.91 -5.49
N GLU A 188 25.72 -2.06 -6.15
CA GLU A 188 26.53 -3.23 -5.78
C GLU A 188 27.64 -3.46 -6.81
N PRO A 189 28.87 -2.94 -6.58
CA PRO A 189 29.99 -3.15 -7.49
C PRO A 189 30.27 -4.65 -7.67
N GLY A 190 30.22 -5.13 -8.92
CA GLY A 190 30.44 -6.53 -9.26
C GLY A 190 29.17 -7.37 -9.39
N TYR A 191 27.99 -6.79 -9.18
CA TYR A 191 26.73 -7.43 -9.56
C TYR A 191 26.60 -7.47 -11.10
N ASP A 192 26.61 -8.69 -11.66
CA ASP A 192 26.39 -8.95 -13.08
C ASP A 192 24.93 -9.41 -13.27
N PRO A 193 24.05 -8.57 -13.87
CA PRO A 193 22.66 -8.93 -14.04
C PRO A 193 22.56 -10.10 -15.04
N VAL A 194 22.14 -11.26 -14.56
CA VAL A 194 21.88 -12.41 -15.43
C VAL A 194 20.64 -12.11 -16.26
N ALA A 195 20.78 -12.05 -17.58
CA ALA A 195 19.63 -12.01 -18.48
C ALA A 195 18.77 -13.26 -18.21
N PRO A 196 17.46 -13.13 -17.95
CA PRO A 196 16.65 -14.30 -17.62
C PRO A 196 16.71 -15.31 -18.77
N GLU A 197 17.15 -16.53 -18.47
CA GLU A 197 17.03 -17.65 -19.41
C GLU A 197 15.55 -17.90 -19.68
N GLY A 198 15.10 -17.59 -20.90
CA GLY A 198 13.84 -18.12 -21.41
C GLY A 198 12.56 -17.70 -20.67
N HIS A 199 12.47 -16.50 -20.13
CA HIS A 199 11.14 -15.92 -19.86
C HIS A 199 10.45 -15.66 -21.20
N ALA A 200 9.70 -16.67 -21.67
CA ALA A 200 8.59 -16.43 -22.56
C ALA A 200 7.77 -15.27 -21.98
N PRO A 201 7.34 -14.29 -22.79
CA PRO A 201 6.39 -13.31 -22.31
C PRO A 201 5.19 -14.09 -21.73
N TYR A 202 5.00 -14.02 -20.42
CA TYR A 202 3.82 -14.61 -19.81
C TYR A 202 2.61 -13.86 -20.40
N PRO A 203 1.58 -14.60 -20.87
CA PRO A 203 0.45 -14.03 -21.59
C PRO A 203 -0.35 -13.01 -20.76
#